data_AF-A0A525BXI4-F1
#
_entry.id   AF-A0A525BXI4-F1
#
_cell.length_a   1.000
_cell.length_b   1.000
_cell.length_c   1.000
_cell.angle_alpha   90.00
_cell.angle_beta   90.00
_cell.angle_gamma   90.00
#
_symmetry.space_group_name_H-M   'P 1'
#
loop_
_entity.id
_entity.type
_entity.pdbx_description
1 polymer ?
#
loop_
_entity_poly.entity_id
_entity_poly.type
_entity_poly.pdbx_seq_one_letter_code
_entity_poly.pdbx_strand_id
1 'polypeptide(L)'
;MQKSKLIELYVGAFVLLGLFALGFLAFKVSNLSHSVDDSSYEVIASFGNIGGLKKRSPVSISGVKIGEVDSIVYDPNKQKADVKIRIAQKFGKIPNDSEAKILTSGLLGEQYIGIEPGKSKVALKNKDVIEKTKSVVIIEEALSNFLNSNNSEIRGFYIVKANFANVTGLNNKATVAAAGVKIGEVSSIQYDPKANKAMVTLKISDKYKNIPDDTTALIKSSSLLGGQFISFDMGRSDKYLVNNSTMKNTRSAVMLGDAVGNFFGADQVEIGATYSVKARFSNIGGLKKKASVKMGGVKIGEVLDIYYDKKQFEAVVILGIREDFKEIPEDTSASIFTAGLL
;
A
#
# COMPACT_ATOMS: atom_id res chain seq x y z
N MET A 1 -7.50 58.98 -28.17
CA MET A 1 -6.67 57.82 -27.78
C MET A 1 -6.05 57.88 -26.37
N GLN A 2 -6.32 58.90 -25.51
CA GLN A 2 -5.68 58.98 -24.18
C GLN A 2 -6.41 58.30 -23.02
N LYS A 3 -7.72 58.01 -23.14
CA LYS A 3 -8.50 57.38 -22.06
C LYS A 3 -8.14 55.90 -21.81
N SER A 4 -7.68 55.17 -22.82
CA SER A 4 -7.34 53.74 -22.69
C SER A 4 -6.08 53.50 -21.86
N LYS A 5 -5.04 54.33 -22.05
CA LYS A 5 -3.77 54.20 -21.31
C LYS A 5 -3.92 54.41 -19.80
N LEU A 6 -4.83 55.29 -19.38
CA LEU A 6 -5.12 55.50 -17.95
C LEU A 6 -5.81 54.28 -17.34
N ILE A 7 -6.77 53.70 -18.05
CA ILE A 7 -7.47 52.49 -17.59
C ILE A 7 -6.49 51.32 -17.49
N GLU A 8 -5.62 51.13 -18.48
CA GLU A 8 -4.56 50.11 -18.46
C GLU A 8 -3.61 50.29 -17.26
N LEU A 9 -3.24 51.52 -16.91
CA LEU A 9 -2.42 51.82 -15.74
C LEU A 9 -3.13 51.47 -14.42
N TYR A 10 -4.41 51.82 -14.27
CA TYR A 10 -5.19 51.49 -13.07
C TYR A 10 -5.40 49.99 -12.91
N VAL A 11 -5.67 49.27 -14.00
CA VAL A 11 -5.80 47.82 -13.98
C VAL A 11 -4.46 47.18 -13.59
N GLY A 12 -3.34 47.64 -14.16
CA GLY A 12 -2.00 47.18 -13.79
C GLY A 12 -1.67 47.41 -12.31
N ALA A 13 -1.97 48.60 -11.79
CA ALA A 13 -1.77 48.92 -10.38
C ALA A 13 -2.64 48.05 -9.44
N PHE A 14 -3.89 47.79 -9.82
CA PHE A 14 -4.79 46.92 -9.06
C PHE A 14 -4.27 45.47 -9.01
N VAL A 15 -3.80 44.93 -10.14
CA VAL A 15 -3.22 43.58 -10.20
C VAL A 15 -1.94 43.49 -9.36
N LEU A 16 -1.07 44.50 -9.40
CA LEU A 16 0.14 44.55 -8.58
C LEU A 16 -0.18 44.61 -7.08
N LEU A 17 -1.16 45.41 -6.67
CA LEU A 17 -1.63 45.43 -5.29
C LEU A 17 -2.21 44.07 -4.86
N GLY A 18 -2.95 43.40 -5.73
CA GLY A 18 -3.46 42.06 -5.49
C GLY A 18 -2.34 41.03 -5.29
N LEU A 19 -1.33 41.04 -6.16
CA LEU A 19 -0.15 40.18 -6.01
C LEU A 19 0.64 40.48 -4.73
N PHE A 20 0.77 41.75 -4.37
CA PHE A 20 1.44 42.14 -3.13
C PHE A 20 0.67 41.67 -1.89
N ALA A 21 -0.67 41.79 -1.90
CA ALA A 21 -1.53 41.30 -0.83
C ALA A 21 -1.45 39.76 -0.71
N LEU A 22 -1.43 39.03 -1.82
CA LEU A 22 -1.24 37.58 -1.83
C LEU A 22 0.14 37.17 -1.31
N GLY A 23 1.20 37.88 -1.71
CA GLY A 23 2.55 37.67 -1.19
C GLY A 23 2.63 37.91 0.31
N PHE A 24 2.06 39.02 0.80
CA PHE A 24 1.98 39.34 2.21
C PHE A 24 1.21 38.27 3.01
N LEU A 25 0.09 37.77 2.46
CA LEU A 25 -0.68 36.70 3.08
C LEU A 25 0.13 35.39 3.14
N ALA A 26 0.90 35.07 2.10
CA ALA A 26 1.77 33.90 2.07
C ALA A 26 2.84 33.96 3.18
N PHE A 27 3.47 35.12 3.38
CA PHE A 27 4.39 35.32 4.50
C PHE A 27 3.70 35.21 5.86
N LYS A 28 2.50 35.79 6.01
CA LYS A 28 1.73 35.71 7.27
C LYS A 28 1.31 34.27 7.62
N VAL A 29 0.89 33.49 6.62
CA VAL A 29 0.55 32.06 6.80
C VAL A 29 1.79 31.22 7.11
N SER A 30 2.94 31.55 6.49
CA SER A 30 4.22 30.91 6.79
C SER A 30 4.70 31.20 8.22
N ASN A 31 4.49 32.43 8.70
CA ASN A 31 4.94 32.91 10.02
C ASN A 31 3.93 32.73 11.17
N LEU A 32 2.77 32.11 10.95
CA LEU A 32 1.74 31.88 11.98
C LEU A 32 2.14 30.85 13.06
N SER A 33 3.43 30.53 13.19
CA SER A 33 3.95 29.49 14.09
C SER A 33 5.12 29.94 14.95
N HIS A 34 5.41 31.24 15.02
CA HIS A 34 6.34 31.79 16.01
C HIS A 34 5.57 32.57 17.07
N SER A 35 4.64 31.89 17.74
CA SER A 35 4.29 32.27 19.11
C SER A 35 5.47 31.87 19.99
N VAL A 36 6.35 32.84 20.18
CA VAL A 36 7.35 32.92 21.23
C VAL A 36 6.62 32.77 22.57
N ASP A 37 6.62 31.55 23.11
CA ASP A 37 6.30 31.28 24.50
C ASP A 37 7.57 30.65 25.09
N ASP A 38 8.29 31.48 25.84
CA ASP A 38 9.76 31.50 26.00
C ASP A 38 10.35 30.41 26.90
N SER A 39 9.65 29.31 27.09
CA SER A 39 10.19 28.18 27.84
C SER A 39 9.46 26.89 27.44
N SER A 40 10.13 26.05 26.65
CA SER A 40 9.67 24.71 26.32
C SER A 40 10.75 23.69 26.66
N TYR A 41 10.36 22.42 26.80
CA TYR A 41 11.28 21.31 26.89
C TYR A 41 10.86 20.23 25.90
N GLU A 42 11.84 19.46 25.46
CA GLU A 42 11.64 18.37 24.51
C GLU A 42 11.61 17.04 25.24
N VAL A 43 10.77 16.13 24.77
CA VAL A 43 10.77 14.72 25.18
C VAL A 43 10.63 13.86 23.94
N ILE A 44 11.09 12.62 24.01
CA ILE A 44 11.09 11.68 22.89
C ILE A 44 10.12 10.54 23.19
N ALA A 45 9.27 10.18 22.23
CA ALA A 45 8.41 9.01 22.33
C ALA A 45 8.54 8.15 21.07
N SER A 46 8.73 6.84 21.23
CA SER A 46 8.98 5.91 20.13
C SER A 46 7.75 5.05 19.82
N PHE A 47 7.16 5.19 18.65
CA PHE A 47 5.95 4.45 18.26
C PHE A 47 6.25 3.44 17.15
N GLY A 48 5.57 2.28 17.17
CA GLY A 48 5.64 1.31 16.07
C GLY A 48 4.87 1.76 14.85
N ASN A 49 3.76 2.49 15.07
CA ASN A 49 2.98 3.10 14.00
C ASN A 49 2.50 4.48 14.45
N ILE A 50 2.90 5.50 13.69
CA ILE A 50 2.54 6.91 13.95
C ILE A 50 1.29 7.36 13.20
N GLY A 51 0.73 6.50 12.34
CA GLY A 51 -0.36 6.82 11.42
C GLY A 51 -0.12 8.08 10.60
N GLY A 52 -1.03 9.04 10.73
CA GLY A 52 -1.02 10.36 10.10
C GLY A 52 -0.45 11.49 10.96
N LEU A 53 0.28 11.19 12.05
CA LEU A 53 1.03 12.23 12.77
C LEU A 53 2.02 12.94 11.84
N LYS A 54 2.11 14.26 11.99
CA LYS A 54 3.00 15.12 11.22
C LYS A 54 3.62 16.18 12.12
N LYS A 55 4.64 16.88 11.61
CA LYS A 55 5.17 18.08 12.27
C LYS A 55 4.01 19.05 12.60
N ARG A 56 4.02 19.61 13.81
CA ARG A 56 2.97 20.44 14.41
C ARG A 56 1.68 19.70 14.80
N SER A 57 1.61 18.37 14.69
CA SER A 57 0.50 17.62 15.31
C SER A 57 0.40 17.99 16.79
N PRO A 58 -0.81 18.25 17.32
CA PRO A 58 -0.96 18.75 18.68
C PRO A 58 -0.58 17.66 19.70
N VAL A 59 -0.07 18.10 20.84
CA VAL A 59 0.14 17.25 22.02
C VAL A 59 -0.73 17.78 23.15
N SER A 60 -1.52 16.92 23.78
CA SER A 60 -2.47 17.29 24.82
C SER A 60 -2.39 16.42 26.06
N ILE A 61 -2.79 16.97 27.20
CA ILE A 61 -3.04 16.24 28.45
C ILE A 61 -4.50 16.49 28.81
N SER A 62 -5.27 15.44 29.04
CA SER A 62 -6.69 15.53 29.40
C SER A 62 -7.51 16.43 28.44
N GLY A 63 -7.16 16.40 27.14
CA GLY A 63 -7.80 17.22 26.10
C GLY A 63 -7.27 18.66 25.97
N VAL A 64 -6.42 19.13 26.88
CA VAL A 64 -5.82 20.47 26.82
C VAL A 64 -4.53 20.43 26.02
N LYS A 65 -4.40 21.25 24.97
CA LYS A 65 -3.17 21.35 24.17
C LYS A 65 -2.03 21.95 25.02
N ILE A 66 -0.97 21.18 25.20
CA ILE A 66 0.23 21.55 25.98
C ILE A 66 1.49 21.72 25.12
N GLY A 67 1.44 21.26 23.89
CA GLY A 67 2.61 21.19 23.03
C GLY A 67 2.28 20.76 21.60
N GLU A 68 3.33 20.38 20.87
CA GLU A 68 3.24 19.89 19.51
C GLU A 68 4.42 18.99 19.14
N VAL A 69 4.23 18.20 18.09
CA VAL A 69 5.29 17.40 17.48
C VAL A 69 6.26 18.31 16.75
N ASP A 70 7.54 18.27 17.13
CA ASP A 70 8.61 19.02 16.47
C ASP A 70 9.12 18.29 15.23
N SER A 71 9.46 17.01 15.39
CA SER A 71 10.05 16.17 14.33
C SER A 71 9.77 14.69 14.55
N ILE A 72 9.84 13.92 13.46
CA ILE A 72 9.59 12.48 13.42
C ILE A 72 10.71 11.85 12.61
N VAL A 73 11.38 10.85 13.18
CA VAL A 73 12.48 10.13 12.53
C VAL A 73 12.28 8.63 12.70
N TYR A 74 12.35 7.86 11.62
CA TYR A 74 12.31 6.40 11.69
C TYR A 74 13.69 5.85 12.09
N ASP A 75 13.75 5.07 13.16
CA ASP A 75 14.93 4.35 13.61
C ASP A 75 14.87 2.90 13.10
N PRO A 76 15.66 2.53 12.06
CA PRO A 76 15.62 1.20 11.47
C PRO A 76 16.11 0.10 12.42
N ASN A 77 16.92 0.43 13.43
CA ASN A 77 17.43 -0.56 14.39
C ASN A 77 16.34 -0.96 15.40
N LYS A 78 15.49 0.00 15.79
CA LYS A 78 14.37 -0.24 16.72
C LYS A 78 13.07 -0.62 16.00
N GLN A 79 13.01 -0.47 14.68
CA GLN A 79 11.80 -0.57 13.87
C GLN A 79 10.65 0.31 14.41
N LYS A 80 10.99 1.50 14.92
CA LYS A 80 10.06 2.47 15.51
C LYS A 80 10.34 3.87 14.97
N ALA A 81 9.33 4.72 15.01
CA ALA A 81 9.47 6.15 14.76
C ALA A 81 9.67 6.90 16.08
N ASP A 82 10.83 7.55 16.22
CA ASP A 82 11.15 8.46 17.31
C ASP A 82 10.53 9.83 17.03
N VAL A 83 9.58 10.22 17.86
CA VAL A 83 8.83 11.47 17.76
C VAL A 83 9.36 12.43 18.82
N LYS A 84 9.93 13.56 18.38
CA LYS A 84 10.32 14.65 19.27
C LYS A 84 9.11 15.53 19.55
N ILE A 85 8.78 15.66 20.82
CA ILE A 85 7.62 16.39 21.32
C ILE A 85 8.12 17.62 22.05
N ARG A 86 7.62 18.79 21.68
CA ARG A 86 7.92 20.06 22.34
C ARG A 86 6.75 20.44 23.26
N ILE A 87 7.03 20.66 24.53
CA ILE A 87 6.03 20.91 25.58
C ILE A 87 6.29 22.28 26.22
N ALA A 88 5.26 23.11 26.33
CA ALA A 88 5.38 24.41 26.97
C ALA A 88 5.51 24.27 28.50
N GLN A 89 6.53 24.90 29.10
CA GLN A 89 6.85 24.77 30.53
C GLN A 89 5.75 25.34 31.44
N LYS A 90 4.90 26.24 30.94
CA LYS A 90 3.76 26.81 31.68
C LYS A 90 2.76 25.76 32.16
N PHE A 91 2.73 24.57 31.54
CA PHE A 91 1.85 23.47 31.94
C PHE A 91 2.48 22.54 33.00
N GLY A 92 3.61 22.94 33.58
CA GLY A 92 4.31 22.15 34.58
C GLY A 92 5.12 21.00 33.99
N LYS A 93 5.71 20.18 34.87
CA LYS A 93 6.52 19.03 34.46
C LYS A 93 5.70 17.75 34.49
N ILE A 94 5.83 16.96 33.44
CA ILE A 94 5.13 15.69 33.27
C ILE A 94 5.88 14.59 34.05
N PRO A 95 5.20 13.72 34.82
CA PRO A 95 5.84 12.59 35.50
C PRO A 95 6.59 11.66 34.53
N ASN A 96 7.73 11.09 34.95
CA ASN A 96 8.55 10.22 34.10
C ASN A 96 7.93 8.84 33.81
N ASP A 97 6.89 8.45 34.54
CA ASP A 97 6.14 7.22 34.32
C ASP A 97 4.87 7.41 33.48
N SER A 98 4.72 8.59 32.86
CA SER A 98 3.62 8.94 31.98
C SER A 98 3.60 8.11 30.70
N GLU A 99 2.42 7.98 30.10
CA GLU A 99 2.21 7.25 28.86
C GLU A 99 1.82 8.20 27.72
N ALA A 100 2.47 8.06 26.56
CA ALA A 100 2.11 8.79 25.35
C ALA A 100 1.29 7.90 24.41
N LYS A 101 0.12 8.37 23.97
CA LYS A 101 -0.81 7.64 23.09
C LYS A 101 -1.09 8.44 21.84
N ILE A 102 -1.10 7.79 20.69
CA ILE A 102 -1.58 8.42 19.45
C ILE A 102 -3.09 8.23 19.38
N LEU A 103 -3.80 9.35 19.31
CA LEU A 103 -5.25 9.41 19.33
C LEU A 103 -5.76 10.14 18.08
N THR A 104 -7.01 9.87 17.73
CA THR A 104 -7.68 10.46 16.59
C THR A 104 -8.69 11.52 17.04
N SER A 105 -8.63 12.70 16.44
CA SER A 105 -9.54 13.82 16.68
C SER A 105 -10.67 13.84 15.65
N GLY A 106 -11.90 13.98 16.16
CA GLY A 106 -13.10 14.23 15.34
C GLY A 106 -13.40 13.11 14.32
N LEU A 107 -14.30 13.43 13.38
CA LEU A 107 -14.73 12.51 12.31
C LEU A 107 -13.75 12.44 11.14
N LEU A 108 -12.89 13.46 10.98
CA LEU A 108 -11.97 13.59 9.84
C LEU A 108 -10.64 12.84 10.04
N GLY A 109 -10.40 12.27 11.22
CA GLY A 109 -9.29 11.35 11.40
C GLY A 109 -7.93 12.00 11.69
N GLU A 110 -7.88 13.29 12.07
CA GLU A 110 -6.60 13.94 12.37
C GLU A 110 -5.95 13.35 13.63
N GLN A 111 -4.65 13.04 13.57
CA GLN A 111 -3.97 12.41 14.69
C GLN A 111 -3.22 13.41 15.57
N TYR A 112 -3.25 13.13 16.87
CA TYR A 112 -2.58 13.90 17.91
C TYR A 112 -1.99 12.98 18.99
N ILE A 113 -1.09 13.52 19.82
CA ILE A 113 -0.52 12.77 20.94
C ILE A 113 -1.24 13.18 22.22
N GLY A 114 -1.89 12.22 22.87
CA GLY A 114 -2.38 12.36 24.24
C GLY A 114 -1.32 11.87 25.22
N ILE A 115 -1.00 12.66 26.24
CA ILE A 115 -0.16 12.25 27.36
C ILE A 115 -1.05 11.98 28.57
N GLU A 116 -0.93 10.78 29.13
CA GLU A 116 -1.56 10.39 30.39
C GLU A 116 -0.52 10.43 31.51
N PRO A 117 -0.64 11.36 32.48
CA PRO A 117 0.28 11.47 33.58
C PRO A 117 0.29 10.21 34.46
N GLY A 118 1.49 9.75 34.81
CA GLY A 118 1.66 8.70 35.80
C GLY A 118 1.57 9.23 37.25
N LYS A 119 2.04 8.42 38.21
CA LYS A 119 2.00 8.73 39.64
C LYS A 119 3.38 9.10 40.20
N SER A 120 4.42 9.09 39.38
CA SER A 120 5.77 9.40 39.82
C SER A 120 5.88 10.84 40.31
N LYS A 121 6.64 11.03 41.40
CA LYS A 121 7.05 12.36 41.87
C LYS A 121 8.23 12.92 41.07
N VAL A 122 8.86 12.09 40.24
CA VAL A 122 9.98 12.47 39.38
C VAL A 122 9.44 12.90 38.03
N ALA A 123 9.82 14.09 37.60
CA ALA A 123 9.43 14.66 36.32
C ALA A 123 10.40 14.28 35.19
N LEU A 124 9.87 14.19 33.97
CA LEU A 124 10.65 14.20 32.74
C LEU A 124 11.48 15.48 32.64
N LYS A 125 12.72 15.31 32.23
CA LYS A 125 13.66 16.38 31.89
C LYS A 125 13.71 16.57 30.39
N ASN A 126 14.37 17.64 29.97
CA ASN A 126 14.63 17.89 28.57
C ASN A 126 15.41 16.74 27.93
N LYS A 127 14.93 16.25 26.79
CA LYS A 127 15.42 15.10 26.01
C LYS A 127 15.20 13.73 26.65
N ASP A 128 14.43 13.64 27.73
CA ASP A 128 14.05 12.34 28.29
C ASP A 128 13.14 11.57 27.33
N VAL A 129 13.17 10.24 27.46
CA VAL A 129 12.33 9.31 26.69
C VAL A 129 11.09 8.96 27.53
N ILE A 130 9.93 9.04 26.90
CA ILE A 130 8.68 8.48 27.44
C ILE A 130 8.69 6.98 27.14
N GLU A 131 8.94 6.17 28.16
CA GLU A 131 9.08 4.72 28.03
C GLU A 131 7.78 4.01 27.61
N LYS A 132 6.62 4.52 28.04
CA LYS A 132 5.32 3.93 27.74
C LYS A 132 4.68 4.63 26.55
N THR A 133 4.54 3.91 25.45
CA THR A 133 3.94 4.44 24.22
C THR A 133 2.86 3.50 23.69
N LYS A 134 1.71 4.06 23.29
CA LYS A 134 0.68 3.34 22.57
C LYS A 134 0.53 3.91 21.16
N SER A 135 0.82 3.07 20.17
CA SER A 135 0.68 3.42 18.75
C SER A 135 -0.78 3.60 18.36
N VAL A 136 -1.03 4.23 17.22
CA VAL A 136 -2.38 4.34 16.69
C VAL A 136 -2.98 2.96 16.46
N VAL A 137 -4.24 2.79 16.82
CA VAL A 137 -5.00 1.60 16.46
C VAL A 137 -5.63 1.85 15.09
N ILE A 138 -5.16 1.12 14.07
CA ILE A 138 -5.84 1.07 12.79
C ILE A 138 -7.15 0.32 13.00
N ILE A 139 -8.29 1.00 12.86
CA ILE A 139 -9.61 0.42 13.17
C ILE A 139 -9.84 -0.83 12.32
N GLU A 140 -9.34 -0.85 11.09
CA GLU A 140 -9.40 -1.99 10.18
C GLU A 140 -8.62 -3.19 10.72
N GLU A 141 -7.45 -2.97 11.32
CA GLU A 141 -6.62 -4.02 11.92
C GLU A 141 -7.21 -4.49 13.25
N ALA A 142 -7.73 -3.58 14.08
CA ALA A 142 -8.42 -3.94 15.31
C ALA A 142 -9.76 -4.63 15.04
N LEU A 143 -10.48 -4.23 14.00
CA LEU A 143 -11.69 -4.89 13.54
C LEU A 143 -11.35 -6.26 12.96
N SER A 144 -10.31 -6.37 12.13
CA SER A 144 -9.81 -7.65 11.65
C SER A 144 -9.41 -8.55 12.83
N ASN A 145 -8.61 -8.06 13.77
CA ASN A 145 -8.18 -8.80 14.94
C ASN A 145 -9.33 -9.11 15.90
N PHE A 146 -10.34 -8.27 16.05
CA PHE A 146 -11.56 -8.58 16.83
C PHE A 146 -12.41 -9.63 16.12
N LEU A 147 -12.58 -9.51 14.80
CA LEU A 147 -13.23 -10.49 13.95
C LEU A 147 -12.45 -11.81 13.86
N ASN A 148 -11.16 -11.82 14.16
CA ASN A 148 -10.30 -13.01 14.15
C ASN A 148 -10.12 -13.59 15.56
N SER A 149 -10.04 -12.75 16.61
CA SER A 149 -9.77 -13.14 18.01
C SER A 149 -11.03 -13.61 18.74
N ASN A 150 -12.22 -13.19 18.34
CA ASN A 150 -13.48 -13.74 18.85
C ASN A 150 -13.96 -14.95 18.04
N ASN A 151 -13.06 -15.57 17.27
CA ASN A 151 -13.44 -16.41 16.14
C ASN A 151 -12.88 -17.82 16.19
N SER A 152 -12.99 -18.44 17.36
CA SER A 152 -13.11 -19.89 17.49
C SER A 152 -14.53 -20.39 17.13
N GLU A 153 -15.51 -19.49 16.90
CA GLU A 153 -16.93 -19.84 16.79
C GLU A 153 -17.81 -19.05 15.77
N ILE A 154 -17.28 -18.36 14.74
CA ILE A 154 -18.14 -17.99 13.59
C ILE A 154 -18.20 -19.20 12.64
N ARG A 155 -19.02 -20.19 13.03
CA ARG A 155 -19.48 -21.28 12.17
C ARG A 155 -20.31 -20.71 11.03
N GLY A 156 -19.84 -20.94 9.81
CA GLY A 156 -20.51 -20.51 8.59
C GLY A 156 -19.58 -20.59 7.40
N PHE A 157 -18.26 -20.63 7.63
CA PHE A 157 -17.25 -20.76 6.60
C PHE A 157 -16.01 -21.52 7.07
N TYR A 158 -15.39 -22.25 6.15
CA TYR A 158 -14.06 -22.83 6.29
C TYR A 158 -13.11 -22.24 5.24
N ILE A 159 -11.83 -22.22 5.58
CA ILE A 159 -10.77 -21.64 4.76
C ILE A 159 -10.08 -22.73 3.96
N VAL A 160 -9.78 -22.44 2.69
CA VAL A 160 -8.99 -23.29 1.82
C VAL A 160 -7.98 -22.43 1.08
N LYS A 161 -6.75 -22.90 0.89
CA LYS A 161 -5.69 -22.21 0.15
C LYS A 161 -5.54 -22.79 -1.25
N ALA A 162 -5.31 -21.98 -2.26
CA ALA A 162 -5.07 -22.43 -3.63
C ALA A 162 -3.91 -21.66 -4.25
N ASN A 163 -2.92 -22.37 -4.78
CA ASN A 163 -1.71 -21.76 -5.33
C ASN A 163 -1.80 -21.69 -6.86
N PHE A 164 -1.82 -20.49 -7.42
CA PHE A 164 -1.91 -20.27 -8.86
C PHE A 164 -0.61 -19.69 -9.41
N ALA A 165 -0.27 -20.02 -10.65
CA ALA A 165 0.86 -19.40 -11.34
C ALA A 165 0.55 -17.94 -11.72
N ASN A 166 -0.69 -17.66 -12.13
CA ASN A 166 -1.14 -16.32 -12.49
C ASN A 166 -2.55 -16.06 -11.95
N VAL A 167 -2.72 -14.92 -11.27
CA VAL A 167 -3.98 -14.44 -10.68
C VAL A 167 -4.37 -13.05 -11.21
N THR A 168 -3.74 -12.61 -12.30
CA THR A 168 -3.99 -11.30 -12.91
C THR A 168 -5.47 -11.16 -13.26
N GLY A 169 -6.12 -10.13 -12.72
CA GLY A 169 -7.55 -9.88 -12.92
C GLY A 169 -8.45 -10.47 -11.82
N LEU A 170 -7.91 -11.30 -10.94
CA LEU A 170 -8.61 -11.79 -9.75
C LEU A 170 -8.43 -10.79 -8.60
N ASN A 171 -9.55 -10.42 -7.98
CA ASN A 171 -9.58 -9.45 -6.89
C ASN A 171 -9.96 -10.10 -5.56
N ASN A 172 -9.62 -9.45 -4.44
CA ASN A 172 -10.23 -9.78 -3.17
C ASN A 172 -11.76 -9.63 -3.27
N LYS A 173 -12.51 -10.50 -2.59
CA LYS A 173 -13.97 -10.67 -2.69
C LYS A 173 -14.48 -11.23 -4.02
N ALA A 174 -13.60 -11.64 -4.94
CA ALA A 174 -14.02 -12.36 -6.14
C ALA A 174 -14.80 -13.62 -5.76
N THR A 175 -15.84 -13.93 -6.54
CA THR A 175 -16.71 -15.07 -6.28
C THR A 175 -15.93 -16.38 -6.38
N VAL A 176 -16.19 -17.29 -5.45
CA VAL A 176 -15.88 -18.71 -5.61
C VAL A 176 -17.19 -19.43 -5.88
N ALA A 177 -17.26 -20.13 -7.01
CA ALA A 177 -18.47 -20.80 -7.47
C ALA A 177 -18.20 -22.27 -7.82
N ALA A 178 -19.20 -23.12 -7.62
CA ALA A 178 -19.22 -24.50 -8.09
C ALA A 178 -20.51 -24.70 -8.89
N ALA A 179 -20.42 -25.29 -10.09
CA ALA A 179 -21.56 -25.46 -11.00
C ALA A 179 -22.37 -24.16 -11.22
N GLY A 180 -21.69 -23.00 -11.27
CA GLY A 180 -22.31 -21.68 -11.42
C GLY A 180 -22.94 -21.09 -10.16
N VAL A 181 -23.01 -21.83 -9.05
CA VAL A 181 -23.55 -21.35 -7.77
C VAL A 181 -22.44 -20.76 -6.91
N LYS A 182 -22.64 -19.56 -6.36
CA LYS A 182 -21.71 -18.96 -5.39
C LYS A 182 -21.66 -19.79 -4.11
N ILE A 183 -20.47 -20.30 -3.80
CA ILE A 183 -20.19 -21.10 -2.60
C ILE A 183 -19.26 -20.39 -1.62
N GLY A 184 -18.60 -19.32 -2.06
CA GLY A 184 -17.63 -18.60 -1.27
C GLY A 184 -17.09 -17.36 -1.96
N GLU A 185 -15.96 -16.88 -1.44
CA GLU A 185 -15.26 -15.72 -1.98
C GLU A 185 -13.74 -15.78 -1.70
N VAL A 186 -12.98 -15.04 -2.49
CA VAL A 186 -11.55 -14.83 -2.27
C VAL A 186 -11.37 -13.88 -1.09
N SER A 187 -10.68 -14.34 -0.05
CA SER A 187 -10.39 -13.55 1.15
C SER A 187 -9.11 -12.72 0.98
N SER A 188 -8.04 -13.33 0.48
CA SER A 188 -6.77 -12.64 0.23
C SER A 188 -5.97 -13.29 -0.89
N ILE A 189 -5.07 -12.52 -1.49
CA ILE A 189 -4.12 -12.96 -2.51
C ILE A 189 -2.74 -12.47 -2.05
N GLN A 190 -1.79 -13.39 -1.93
CA GLN A 190 -0.42 -13.11 -1.49
C GLN A 190 0.57 -13.84 -2.40
N TYR A 191 1.72 -13.24 -2.70
CA TYR A 191 2.80 -13.93 -3.41
C TYR A 191 3.59 -14.79 -2.43
N ASP A 192 3.72 -16.08 -2.72
CA ASP A 192 4.59 -17.00 -1.98
C ASP A 192 5.94 -17.12 -2.74
N PRO A 193 7.01 -16.49 -2.25
CA PRO A 193 8.32 -16.51 -2.92
C PRO A 193 8.96 -17.90 -2.91
N LYS A 194 8.59 -18.79 -1.97
CA LYS A 194 9.15 -20.15 -1.92
C LYS A 194 8.54 -21.05 -2.98
N ALA A 195 7.24 -20.88 -3.24
CA ALA A 195 6.50 -21.65 -4.24
C ALA A 195 6.53 -21.01 -5.64
N ASN A 196 7.03 -19.78 -5.75
CA ASN A 196 6.93 -18.93 -6.94
C ASN A 196 5.49 -18.88 -7.51
N LYS A 197 4.50 -18.80 -6.62
CA LYS A 197 3.08 -18.83 -6.96
C LYS A 197 2.31 -17.81 -6.13
N ALA A 198 1.18 -17.36 -6.64
CA ALA A 198 0.22 -16.61 -5.85
C ALA A 198 -0.59 -17.59 -4.98
N MET A 199 -0.48 -17.45 -3.66
CA MET A 199 -1.32 -18.13 -2.69
C MET A 199 -2.62 -17.34 -2.52
N VAL A 200 -3.73 -17.95 -2.93
CA VAL A 200 -5.07 -17.39 -2.79
C VAL A 200 -5.76 -18.06 -1.62
N THR A 201 -6.21 -17.26 -0.65
CA THR A 201 -7.01 -17.75 0.49
C THR A 201 -8.49 -17.63 0.14
N LEU A 202 -9.19 -18.76 0.16
CA LEU A 202 -10.60 -18.90 -0.16
C LEU A 202 -11.40 -19.07 1.12
N LYS A 203 -12.51 -18.35 1.22
CA LYS A 203 -13.51 -18.50 2.28
C LYS A 203 -14.74 -19.19 1.69
N ILE A 204 -14.97 -20.45 2.05
CA ILE A 204 -16.06 -21.28 1.53
C ILE A 204 -17.11 -21.46 2.61
N SER A 205 -18.40 -21.36 2.28
CA SER A 205 -19.45 -21.55 3.28
C SER A 205 -19.52 -23.00 3.78
N ASP A 206 -19.71 -23.18 5.08
CA ASP A 206 -19.86 -24.49 5.74
C ASP A 206 -21.05 -25.30 5.19
N LYS A 207 -22.03 -24.64 4.55
CA LYS A 207 -23.10 -25.29 3.79
C LYS A 207 -22.53 -26.22 2.70
N TYR A 208 -21.33 -25.94 2.20
CA TYR A 208 -20.66 -26.67 1.13
C TYR A 208 -19.40 -27.39 1.62
N LYS A 209 -19.36 -27.87 2.87
CA LYS A 209 -18.17 -28.53 3.47
C LYS A 209 -17.74 -29.85 2.81
N ASN A 210 -18.57 -30.45 1.95
CA ASN A 210 -18.30 -31.72 1.30
C ASN A 210 -17.65 -31.55 -0.09
N ILE A 211 -16.69 -30.63 -0.24
CA ILE A 211 -15.94 -30.45 -1.50
C ILE A 211 -14.82 -31.49 -1.55
N PRO A 212 -14.78 -32.37 -2.57
CA PRO A 212 -13.74 -33.40 -2.70
C PRO A 212 -12.33 -32.81 -2.71
N ASP A 213 -11.37 -33.48 -2.08
CA ASP A 213 -9.99 -32.98 -1.94
C ASP A 213 -9.16 -33.00 -3.24
N ASP A 214 -9.67 -33.66 -4.28
CA ASP A 214 -9.16 -33.67 -5.66
C ASP A 214 -9.82 -32.62 -6.56
N THR A 215 -10.73 -31.80 -6.02
CA THR A 215 -11.35 -30.65 -6.72
C THR A 215 -10.28 -29.73 -7.33
N THR A 216 -10.52 -29.29 -8.56
CA THR A 216 -9.66 -28.31 -9.23
C THR A 216 -10.25 -26.91 -9.11
N ALA A 217 -9.45 -25.94 -8.66
CA ALA A 217 -9.83 -24.53 -8.70
C ALA A 217 -9.34 -23.89 -10.01
N LEU A 218 -10.26 -23.31 -10.78
CA LEU A 218 -9.98 -22.66 -12.07
C LEU A 218 -10.32 -21.18 -11.99
N ILE A 219 -9.41 -20.30 -12.38
CA ILE A 219 -9.75 -18.89 -12.59
C ILE A 219 -10.44 -18.76 -13.95
N LYS A 220 -11.64 -18.20 -13.96
CA LYS A 220 -12.43 -17.94 -15.17
C LYS A 220 -12.87 -16.48 -15.22
N SER A 221 -13.01 -15.96 -16.43
CA SER A 221 -13.65 -14.65 -16.65
C SER A 221 -15.16 -14.81 -16.69
N SER A 222 -15.88 -13.91 -16.02
CA SER A 222 -17.36 -13.92 -16.03
C SER A 222 -17.95 -13.41 -17.34
N SER A 223 -17.21 -12.57 -18.08
CA SER A 223 -17.57 -12.02 -19.40
C SER A 223 -16.34 -11.32 -20.00
N LEU A 224 -16.44 -10.80 -21.22
CA LEU A 224 -15.41 -9.96 -21.87
C LEU A 224 -15.12 -8.67 -21.08
N LEU A 225 -16.11 -8.16 -20.35
CA LEU A 225 -16.03 -6.94 -19.52
C LEU A 225 -16.14 -7.25 -18.01
N GLY A 226 -16.31 -8.53 -17.65
CA GLY A 226 -16.58 -8.95 -16.29
C GLY A 226 -15.31 -9.28 -15.51
N GLY A 227 -15.38 -9.15 -14.18
CA GLY A 227 -14.28 -9.56 -13.29
C GLY A 227 -14.03 -11.07 -13.35
N GLN A 228 -12.84 -11.49 -12.91
CA GLN A 228 -12.54 -12.90 -12.76
C GLN A 228 -13.14 -13.49 -11.49
N PHE A 229 -13.44 -14.78 -11.54
CA PHE A 229 -13.93 -15.57 -10.43
C PHE A 229 -13.24 -16.93 -10.41
N ILE A 230 -13.31 -17.63 -9.27
CA ILE A 230 -12.81 -19.00 -9.16
C ILE A 230 -13.98 -19.96 -9.34
N SER A 231 -13.88 -20.82 -10.34
CA SER A 231 -14.77 -21.96 -10.59
C SER A 231 -14.14 -23.21 -10.01
N PHE A 232 -14.86 -23.94 -9.17
CA PHE A 232 -14.47 -25.28 -8.76
C PHE A 232 -15.03 -26.31 -9.73
N ASP A 233 -14.14 -27.16 -10.22
CA ASP A 233 -14.48 -28.38 -10.94
C ASP A 233 -14.36 -29.56 -9.97
N MET A 234 -15.51 -30.09 -9.56
CA MET A 234 -15.62 -31.08 -8.48
C MET A 234 -14.93 -32.37 -8.91
N GLY A 235 -14.07 -32.90 -8.03
CA GLY A 235 -13.47 -34.22 -8.23
C GLY A 235 -14.39 -35.36 -7.79
N ARG A 236 -13.82 -36.57 -7.67
CA ARG A 236 -14.54 -37.79 -7.28
C ARG A 236 -13.99 -38.44 -6.01
N SER A 237 -13.07 -37.78 -5.31
CA SER A 237 -12.53 -38.26 -4.05
C SER A 237 -13.62 -38.44 -3.00
N ASP A 238 -13.48 -39.49 -2.19
CA ASP A 238 -14.27 -39.75 -0.99
C ASP A 238 -13.77 -38.94 0.23
N LYS A 239 -12.63 -38.25 0.09
CA LYS A 239 -12.07 -37.33 1.07
C LYS A 239 -12.44 -35.90 0.71
N TYR A 240 -12.67 -35.08 1.74
CA TYR A 240 -13.08 -33.70 1.57
C TYR A 240 -11.99 -32.72 2.02
N LEU A 241 -12.01 -31.52 1.45
CA LEU A 241 -11.18 -30.41 1.90
C LEU A 241 -11.53 -30.05 3.34
N VAL A 242 -10.51 -29.91 4.17
CA VAL A 242 -10.63 -29.49 5.56
C VAL A 242 -10.19 -28.04 5.72
N ASN A 243 -10.60 -27.41 6.82
CA ASN A 243 -10.22 -26.04 7.13
C ASN A 243 -8.68 -25.86 7.10
N ASN A 244 -8.22 -24.78 6.49
CA ASN A 244 -6.81 -24.44 6.23
C ASN A 244 -6.04 -25.40 5.31
N SER A 245 -6.69 -26.38 4.67
CA SER A 245 -6.03 -27.23 3.68
C SER A 245 -5.66 -26.46 2.41
N THR A 246 -4.64 -26.93 1.71
CA THR A 246 -4.24 -26.41 0.40
C THR A 246 -4.77 -27.33 -0.70
N MET A 247 -5.46 -26.76 -1.70
CA MET A 247 -5.96 -27.52 -2.85
C MET A 247 -4.78 -28.08 -3.66
N LYS A 248 -4.93 -29.34 -4.08
CA LYS A 248 -3.91 -30.05 -4.87
C LYS A 248 -3.86 -29.55 -6.31
N ASN A 249 -5.01 -29.18 -6.87
CA ASN A 249 -5.18 -28.89 -8.28
C ASN A 249 -5.66 -27.45 -8.49
N THR A 250 -4.89 -26.68 -9.25
CA THR A 250 -5.25 -25.31 -9.66
C THR A 250 -4.97 -25.10 -11.14
N ARG A 251 -5.76 -24.22 -11.78
CA ARG A 251 -5.55 -23.78 -13.16
C ARG A 251 -5.75 -22.28 -13.25
N SER A 252 -4.72 -21.57 -13.69
CA SER A 252 -4.79 -20.13 -13.99
C SER A 252 -5.70 -19.89 -15.21
N ALA A 253 -6.27 -18.69 -15.31
CA ALA A 253 -6.98 -18.31 -16.53
C ALA A 253 -5.99 -18.27 -17.71
N VAL A 254 -6.39 -18.82 -18.85
CA VAL A 254 -5.67 -18.62 -20.12
C VAL A 254 -6.07 -17.26 -20.66
N MET A 255 -5.15 -16.30 -20.71
CA MET A 255 -5.44 -15.01 -21.31
C MET A 255 -5.38 -15.15 -22.83
N LEU A 256 -6.31 -14.52 -23.56
CA LEU A 256 -6.27 -14.50 -25.03
C LEU A 256 -4.97 -13.89 -25.59
N GLY A 257 -4.23 -13.12 -24.78
CA GLY A 257 -2.89 -12.61 -25.10
C GLY A 257 -1.75 -13.61 -24.90
N ASP A 258 -1.91 -14.64 -24.05
CA ASP A 258 -0.87 -15.66 -23.81
C ASP A 258 -0.72 -16.60 -25.02
N ALA A 259 -1.69 -16.59 -25.95
CA ALA A 259 -1.67 -17.37 -27.18
C ALA A 259 -0.89 -16.71 -28.33
N VAL A 260 -0.41 -15.47 -28.16
CA VAL A 260 0.29 -14.72 -29.21
C VAL A 260 1.75 -14.51 -28.82
N GLY A 261 2.59 -15.47 -29.24
CA GLY A 261 4.04 -15.29 -29.36
C GLY A 261 4.87 -16.07 -28.34
N ASN A 262 5.43 -17.19 -28.79
CA ASN A 262 6.52 -17.87 -28.08
C ASN A 262 7.80 -17.00 -28.10
N PHE A 263 8.53 -16.99 -26.98
CA PHE A 263 9.77 -16.23 -26.77
C PHE A 263 11.00 -17.15 -26.57
N PHE A 264 12.18 -16.67 -26.99
CA PHE A 264 13.49 -17.30 -26.79
C PHE A 264 14.53 -16.26 -26.32
N GLY A 265 14.99 -16.33 -25.07
CA GLY A 265 16.26 -15.75 -24.56
C GLY A 265 16.28 -14.26 -24.16
N ALA A 266 16.59 -13.97 -22.88
CA ALA A 266 16.85 -12.62 -22.37
C ALA A 266 18.36 -12.38 -22.21
N ASP A 267 18.93 -11.42 -22.93
CA ASP A 267 20.32 -10.97 -22.75
C ASP A 267 20.36 -9.82 -21.73
N GLN A 268 21.18 -9.94 -20.68
CA GLN A 268 21.42 -8.84 -19.74
C GLN A 268 22.29 -7.75 -20.39
N VAL A 269 21.91 -6.48 -20.25
CA VAL A 269 22.69 -5.35 -20.75
C VAL A 269 22.67 -4.23 -19.72
N GLU A 270 23.84 -3.87 -19.18
CA GLU A 270 24.00 -2.74 -18.27
C GLU A 270 23.97 -1.42 -19.05
N ILE A 271 23.04 -0.53 -18.70
CA ILE A 271 22.99 0.85 -19.22
C ILE A 271 22.78 1.81 -18.03
N GLY A 272 23.87 2.34 -17.46
CA GLY A 272 23.83 3.32 -16.36
C GLY A 272 23.44 2.75 -14.99
N ALA A 273 23.01 3.61 -14.06
CA ALA A 273 22.71 3.27 -12.65
C ALA A 273 21.38 2.50 -12.43
N THR A 274 20.82 1.89 -13.48
CA THR A 274 19.54 1.17 -13.44
C THR A 274 19.73 -0.22 -14.03
N TYR A 275 19.49 -1.27 -13.23
CA TYR A 275 19.49 -2.64 -13.73
C TYR A 275 18.47 -2.79 -14.86
N SER A 276 18.97 -3.19 -16.03
CA SER A 276 18.20 -3.17 -17.27
C SER A 276 18.14 -4.57 -17.89
N VAL A 277 16.93 -5.01 -18.26
CA VAL A 277 16.69 -6.29 -18.91
C VAL A 277 16.22 -6.05 -20.33
N LYS A 278 16.83 -6.74 -21.30
CA LYS A 278 16.40 -6.70 -22.70
C LYS A 278 15.40 -7.83 -22.94
N ALA A 279 14.20 -7.46 -23.35
CA ALA A 279 13.16 -8.39 -23.79
C ALA A 279 12.88 -8.21 -25.28
N ARG A 280 12.73 -9.31 -26.01
CA ARG A 280 12.42 -9.29 -27.45
C ARG A 280 11.02 -9.81 -27.69
N PHE A 281 10.30 -9.21 -28.64
CA PHE A 281 8.92 -9.52 -28.95
C PHE A 281 8.72 -9.54 -30.46
N SER A 282 7.98 -10.53 -30.96
CA SER A 282 7.55 -10.55 -32.37
C SER A 282 6.58 -9.40 -32.70
N ASN A 283 5.80 -8.96 -31.72
CA ASN A 283 4.92 -7.79 -31.80
C ASN A 283 4.73 -7.17 -30.42
N ILE A 284 4.79 -5.84 -30.33
CA ILE A 284 4.59 -5.09 -29.09
C ILE A 284 3.28 -4.29 -29.04
N GLY A 285 2.53 -4.27 -30.14
CA GLY A 285 1.31 -3.50 -30.29
C GLY A 285 1.49 -2.02 -29.92
N GLY A 286 0.61 -1.52 -29.07
CA GLY A 286 0.60 -0.13 -28.59
C GLY A 286 1.49 0.15 -27.37
N LEU A 287 2.43 -0.72 -27.02
CA LEU A 287 3.34 -0.53 -25.88
C LEU A 287 4.16 0.76 -26.04
N LYS A 288 4.29 1.54 -24.96
CA LYS A 288 5.01 2.81 -24.93
C LYS A 288 6.07 2.82 -23.83
N LYS A 289 7.07 3.68 -23.99
CA LYS A 289 8.02 4.02 -22.90
C LYS A 289 7.25 4.46 -21.65
N LYS A 290 7.84 4.22 -20.47
CA LYS A 290 7.24 4.42 -19.13
C LYS A 290 6.06 3.51 -18.80
N ALA A 291 5.70 2.56 -19.67
CA ALA A 291 4.74 1.52 -19.31
C ALA A 291 5.27 0.71 -18.11
N SER A 292 4.37 0.33 -17.20
CA SER A 292 4.78 -0.35 -15.97
C SER A 292 5.19 -1.80 -16.25
N VAL A 293 6.35 -2.19 -15.74
CA VAL A 293 6.80 -3.59 -15.73
C VAL A 293 6.35 -4.21 -14.42
N LYS A 294 5.71 -5.37 -14.51
CA LYS A 294 5.13 -6.07 -13.36
C LYS A 294 5.56 -7.53 -13.32
N MET A 295 5.80 -8.04 -12.12
CA MET A 295 6.04 -9.46 -11.86
C MET A 295 5.07 -9.91 -10.76
N GLY A 296 4.32 -10.99 -11.01
CA GLY A 296 3.24 -11.42 -10.10
C GLY A 296 2.16 -10.35 -9.83
N GLY A 297 1.97 -9.39 -10.75
CA GLY A 297 1.02 -8.26 -10.60
C GLY A 297 1.57 -7.05 -9.83
N VAL A 298 2.75 -7.14 -9.22
CA VAL A 298 3.42 -6.04 -8.51
C VAL A 298 4.29 -5.24 -9.47
N LYS A 299 4.24 -3.90 -9.41
CA LYS A 299 5.10 -3.03 -10.23
C LYS A 299 6.55 -3.13 -9.74
N ILE A 300 7.44 -3.58 -10.61
CA ILE A 300 8.87 -3.76 -10.33
C ILE A 300 9.76 -2.82 -11.17
N GLY A 301 9.19 -2.10 -12.13
CA GLY A 301 9.97 -1.30 -13.05
C GLY A 301 9.12 -0.57 -14.09
N GLU A 302 9.79 -0.10 -15.14
CA GLU A 302 9.17 0.54 -16.29
C GLU A 302 9.94 0.29 -17.59
N VAL A 303 9.26 0.45 -18.72
CA VAL A 303 9.88 0.37 -20.04
C VAL A 303 10.72 1.63 -20.29
N LEU A 304 12.03 1.48 -20.42
CA LEU A 304 12.98 2.57 -20.67
C LEU A 304 13.05 2.92 -22.16
N ASP A 305 13.17 1.90 -23.01
CA ASP A 305 13.31 2.10 -24.45
C ASP A 305 12.67 0.98 -25.27
N ILE A 306 12.37 1.29 -26.53
CA ILE A 306 11.78 0.39 -27.50
C ILE A 306 12.40 0.69 -28.86
N TYR A 307 12.96 -0.32 -29.52
CA TYR A 307 13.47 -0.21 -30.88
C TYR A 307 13.22 -1.49 -31.67
N TYR A 308 13.29 -1.41 -32.99
CA TYR A 308 13.12 -2.56 -33.87
C TYR A 308 14.48 -3.08 -34.36
N ASP A 309 14.79 -4.35 -34.07
CA ASP A 309 16.00 -5.01 -34.56
C ASP A 309 15.76 -5.52 -36.00
N LYS A 310 16.26 -4.76 -36.97
CA LYS A 310 16.09 -5.05 -38.40
C LYS A 310 16.77 -6.35 -38.86
N LYS A 311 17.69 -6.93 -38.07
CA LYS A 311 18.37 -8.18 -38.44
C LYS A 311 17.58 -9.40 -37.98
N GLN A 312 17.00 -9.33 -36.79
CA GLN A 312 16.22 -10.42 -36.20
C GLN A 312 14.71 -10.29 -36.46
N PHE A 313 14.26 -9.17 -37.03
CA PHE A 313 12.86 -8.86 -37.31
C PHE A 313 11.96 -8.82 -36.04
N GLU A 314 12.55 -8.45 -34.90
CA GLU A 314 11.88 -8.40 -33.60
C GLU A 314 11.90 -6.99 -33.01
N ALA A 315 10.86 -6.67 -32.25
CA ALA A 315 10.86 -5.50 -31.38
C ALA A 315 11.64 -5.79 -30.11
N VAL A 316 12.60 -4.93 -29.79
CA VAL A 316 13.41 -5.01 -28.57
C VAL A 316 12.93 -3.95 -27.59
N VAL A 317 12.65 -4.37 -26.37
CA VAL A 317 12.17 -3.55 -25.27
C VAL A 317 13.19 -3.59 -24.14
N ILE A 318 13.64 -2.42 -23.71
CA ILE A 318 14.56 -2.27 -22.57
C ILE A 318 13.72 -1.99 -21.33
N LEU A 319 13.80 -2.89 -20.35
CA LEU A 319 13.07 -2.83 -19.09
C LEU A 319 14.00 -2.34 -18.00
N GLY A 320 13.68 -1.23 -17.36
CA GLY A 320 14.36 -0.76 -16.16
C GLY A 320 13.70 -1.39 -14.95
N ILE A 321 14.45 -2.18 -14.19
CA ILE A 321 13.95 -2.86 -12.99
C ILE A 321 14.58 -2.22 -11.77
N ARG A 322 13.80 -2.09 -10.70
CA ARG A 322 14.30 -1.60 -9.43
C ARG A 322 15.33 -2.59 -8.84
N GLU A 323 16.28 -2.06 -8.10
CA GLU A 323 17.44 -2.81 -7.59
C GLU A 323 17.05 -3.93 -6.58
N ASP A 324 15.92 -3.78 -5.89
CA ASP A 324 15.33 -4.80 -5.02
C ASP A 324 14.79 -6.03 -5.78
N PHE A 325 14.79 -6.00 -7.13
CA PHE A 325 14.37 -7.10 -8.01
C PHE A 325 15.46 -7.50 -9.02
N LYS A 326 16.74 -7.27 -8.71
CA LYS A 326 17.86 -7.56 -9.63
C LYS A 326 18.05 -9.05 -9.95
N GLU A 327 17.64 -9.95 -9.06
CA GLU A 327 17.76 -11.41 -9.24
C GLU A 327 16.54 -11.97 -9.97
N ILE A 328 16.46 -11.72 -11.28
CA ILE A 328 15.46 -12.34 -12.14
C ILE A 328 16.00 -13.68 -12.67
N PRO A 329 15.34 -14.82 -12.41
CA PRO A 329 15.76 -16.12 -12.94
C PRO A 329 15.93 -16.12 -14.46
N GLU A 330 16.93 -16.83 -14.98
CA GLU A 330 17.23 -16.89 -16.42
C GLU A 330 16.08 -17.47 -17.26
N ASP A 331 15.22 -18.29 -16.65
CA ASP A 331 14.02 -18.88 -17.26
C ASP A 331 12.78 -17.98 -17.19
N THR A 332 12.94 -16.72 -16.77
CA THR A 332 11.83 -15.77 -16.68
C THR A 332 11.33 -15.35 -18.07
N SER A 333 10.01 -15.48 -18.28
CA SER A 333 9.32 -14.99 -19.47
C SER A 333 8.63 -13.64 -19.23
N ALA A 334 8.58 -12.78 -20.24
CA ALA A 334 7.82 -11.53 -20.22
C ALA A 334 6.69 -11.55 -21.24
N SER A 335 5.52 -11.04 -20.86
CA SER A 335 4.35 -10.89 -21.73
C SER A 335 3.81 -9.46 -21.67
N ILE A 336 3.24 -8.99 -22.77
CA ILE A 336 2.65 -7.65 -22.86
C ILE A 336 1.16 -7.72 -22.56
N PHE A 337 0.73 -6.98 -21.55
CA PHE A 337 -0.67 -6.88 -21.16
C PHE A 337 -1.21 -5.48 -21.45
N THR A 338 -2.31 -5.41 -22.19
CA THR A 338 -3.09 -4.16 -22.32
C THR A 338 -4.02 -4.03 -21.12
N ALA A 339 -3.90 -2.95 -20.37
CA ALA A 339 -4.89 -2.57 -19.37
C ALA A 339 -6.09 -1.94 -20.10
N GLY A 340 -7.10 -2.76 -20.43
CA GLY A 340 -8.44 -2.34 -20.87
C GLY A 340 -8.51 -1.43 -22.10
N LEU A 341 -9.23 -1.84 -23.14
CA LEU A 341 -9.85 -0.84 -24.02
C LEU A 341 -10.89 -0.09 -23.17
N LEU A 342 -10.84 1.24 -23.22
CA LEU A 342 -11.95 2.11 -22.81
C LEU A 342 -13.23 1.73 -23.57
#